data_AF-A0A2U8GJZ7-F1
#
_entry.id   AF-A0A2U8GJZ7-F1
#
_cell.length_a   1.000
_cell.length_b   1.000
_cell.length_c   1.000
_cell.angle_alpha   90.00
_cell.angle_beta   90.00
_cell.angle_gamma   90.00
#
_symmetry.space_group_name_H-M   'P 1'
#
loop_
_entity.id
_entity.type
_entity.pdbx_description
1 polymer ?
#
loop_
_entity_poly.entity_id
_entity_poly.type
_entity_poly.pdbx_seq_one_letter_code
_entity_poly.pdbx_strand_id
1 'polypeptide(L)' 'MKDFTTYLSTAPVVALAWFTITAALLIEINRFFPDPLVFSF' A
#
# COMPACT_ATOMS: atom_id res chain seq x y z
N MET A 1 22.32 -12.09 -9.10
CA MET A 1 20.98 -11.63 -8.64
C MET A 1 21.00 -11.00 -7.24
N LYS A 2 22.06 -11.16 -6.44
CA LYS A 2 22.12 -10.70 -5.05
C LYS A 2 22.07 -9.17 -4.91
N ASP A 3 22.76 -8.45 -5.78
CA ASP A 3 22.76 -6.98 -5.78
C ASP A 3 21.41 -6.39 -6.22
N PHE A 4 20.69 -7.07 -7.10
CA PHE A 4 19.35 -6.67 -7.51
C PHE A 4 18.36 -6.81 -6.34
N THR A 5 18.43 -7.91 -5.59
CA THR A 5 17.61 -8.05 -4.38
C THR A 5 17.96 -7.02 -3.31
N THR A 6 19.24 -6.70 -3.15
CA THR A 6 19.69 -5.64 -2.22
C THR A 6 19.16 -4.27 -2.62
N TYR A 7 19.16 -3.95 -3.93
CA TYR A 7 18.56 -2.72 -4.45
C TYR A 7 17.05 -2.64 -4.15
N LEU A 8 16.31 -3.73 -4.39
CA LEU A 8 14.88 -3.81 -4.07
C LEU A 8 14.60 -3.68 -2.57
N SER A 9 15.53 -4.12 -1.72
CA SER A 9 15.43 -3.99 -0.25
C SER A 9 15.87 -2.62 0.28
N THR A 10 16.23 -1.66 -0.57
CA THR A 10 16.55 -0.30 -0.09
C THR A 10 15.30 0.38 0.48
N ALA A 11 15.49 1.17 1.53
CA ALA A 11 14.40 1.88 2.22
C ALA A 11 13.42 2.63 1.28
N PRO A 12 13.86 3.44 0.30
CA PRO A 12 12.93 4.13 -0.59
C PRO A 12 12.15 3.19 -1.51
N VAL A 13 12.77 2.11 -1.99
CA VAL A 13 12.12 1.15 -2.91
C VAL A 13 11.06 0.34 -2.19
N VAL A 14 11.38 -0.15 -0.98
CA VAL A 14 10.42 -0.86 -0.13
C VAL A 14 9.29 0.08 0.29
N ALA A 15 9.59 1.33 0.66
CA ALA A 15 8.58 2.30 1.03
C ALA A 15 7.60 2.57 -0.12
N LEU A 16 8.12 2.75 -1.36
CA LEU A 16 7.28 2.94 -2.53
C LEU A 16 6.39 1.72 -2.81
N ALA A 17 6.94 0.50 -2.74
CA ALA A 17 6.15 -0.71 -2.91
C ALA A 17 5.07 -0.85 -1.81
N TRP A 18 5.40 -0.54 -0.56
CA TRP A 18 4.48 -0.65 0.55
C TRP A 18 3.36 0.41 0.51
N PHE A 19 3.71 1.67 0.22
CA PHE A 19 2.72 2.73 0.11
C PHE A 19 1.81 2.57 -1.10
N THR A 20 2.31 2.05 -2.23
CA THR A 20 1.46 1.76 -3.39
C THR A 20 0.45 0.67 -3.08
N ILE A 21 0.85 -0.42 -2.41
CA ILE A 21 -0.06 -1.48 -1.96
C ILE A 21 -1.08 -0.93 -0.95
N THR A 22 -0.62 -0.16 0.04
CA THR A 22 -1.48 0.42 1.08
C THR A 22 -2.47 1.41 0.48
N ALA A 23 -2.03 2.27 -0.43
CA ALA A 23 -2.90 3.22 -1.12
C ALA A 23 -3.94 2.51 -1.98
N ALA A 24 -3.53 1.50 -2.75
CA ALA A 24 -4.47 0.68 -3.53
C ALA A 24 -5.54 0.05 -2.63
N LEU A 25 -5.14 -0.56 -1.51
CA LEU A 25 -6.08 -1.12 -0.55
C LEU A 25 -7.08 -0.08 -0.03
N LEU A 26 -6.60 1.10 0.41
CA LEU A 26 -7.46 2.16 0.93
C LEU A 26 -8.40 2.73 -0.15
N ILE A 27 -7.94 2.88 -1.39
CA ILE A 27 -8.76 3.34 -2.51
C ILE A 27 -9.86 2.32 -2.80
N GLU A 28 -9.53 1.04 -2.85
CA GLU A 28 -10.47 -0.04 -3.10
C GLU A 28 -11.52 -0.15 -1.98
N ILE A 29 -11.11 -0.03 -0.71
CA ILE A 29 -12.03 0.02 0.44
C ILE A 29 -13.02 1.17 0.28
N ASN A 30 -12.55 2.39 -0.01
CA ASN A 30 -13.44 3.54 -0.19
C ASN A 30 -14.27 3.48 -1.48
N ARG A 31 -13.87 2.68 -2.49
CA ARG A 31 -14.66 2.43 -3.70
C ARG A 31 -15.82 1.48 -3.45
N PHE A 32 -15.60 0.41 -2.67
CA PHE A 32 -16.62 -0.60 -2.37
C PHE A 32 -17.52 -0.21 -1.18
N PHE A 33 -16.96 0.52 -0.21
CA PHE A 33 -17.66 0.99 0.99
C PHE A 33 -17.53 2.52 1.10
N PRO A 34 -18.34 3.27 0.32
CA PRO A 34 -18.26 4.72 0.33
C PRO A 34 -18.76 5.31 1.66
N ASP A 35 -18.20 6.46 2.01
CA ASP A 35 -18.60 7.33 3.12
C ASP A 35 -18.67 6.68 4.53
N PRO A 36 -17.61 5.98 5.00
CA PRO A 36 -17.58 5.42 6.35
C PRO A 36 -17.33 6.51 7.41
N LEU A 37 -18.37 7.23 7.82
CA LEU A 37 -18.28 8.26 8.87
C LEU A 37 -17.99 7.66 10.25
N VAL A 38 -18.61 6.51 10.53
CA VAL A 38 -18.54 5.80 11.80
C VAL A 38 -18.58 4.29 11.54
N PHE A 39 -17.90 3.53 12.37
CA PHE A 39 -17.89 2.07 12.32
C PHE A 39 -19.23 1.53 12.87
N SER A 40 -20.20 1.37 11.98
CA SER A 40 -21.62 1.17 12.34
C SER A 40 -22.14 -0.23 12.05
N PHE A 41 -21.25 -1.17 11.78
CA PHE A 41 -21.59 -2.55 11.42
C PHE A 41 -21.34 -3.50 12.59
#